data_AF-Q6RET9-F1
#
_entry.id   AF-Q6RET9-F1
#
_cell.length_a   1.000
_cell.length_b   1.000
_cell.length_c   1.000
_cell.angle_alpha   90.00
_cell.angle_beta   90.00
_cell.angle_gamma   90.00
#
_symmetry.space_group_name_H-M   'P 1'
#
loop_
_entity.id
_entity.type
_entity.pdbx_description
1 polymer ?
#
loop_
_entity_poly.entity_id
_entity_poly.type
_entity_poly.pdbx_seq_one_letter_code
_entity_poly.pdbx_strand_id
1 'polypeptide(L)'
;DRMSDPYRPSYGRAETIVNNYIRKWQQVYSHRDGRKQQMTEEQREWLSYGCVGVTWVNSGQYPTNRLAFVFFDEDKYKNELKNGRPRSGETRAEFEGRVAKDSFDEAKGFQRARDVASVMNKALENAHDEGAYLDNLKKELANGNDALRNEDARSPFYSALRNTPSFKDRNGGNHDPSKMKAVIYSKHFWRGQDRSGSSEKRKYGDPEAFRPDRGTGLVDMSRDRNIPRSPTSPGESFVNFDYGWFGAQTEADADKTVWTHGNHYHAPNGSLGAMHVYESKFRNWSDGYSDFDRGAYVVTFVPKSWNTAPDKVKQGWP
;
A
#
# COMPACT_ATOMS: atom_id res chain seq x y z
N ASP A 1 3.32 29.19 8.66
CA ASP A 1 4.69 29.65 9.00
C ASP A 1 5.40 28.82 10.05
N ARG A 2 4.71 28.15 10.98
CA ARG A 2 5.36 27.26 11.96
C ARG A 2 6.07 26.08 11.26
N MET A 3 7.37 25.95 11.50
CA MET A 3 8.18 24.84 11.00
C MET A 3 8.03 23.59 11.86
N SER A 4 8.33 22.44 11.28
CA SER A 4 8.47 21.19 12.02
C SER A 4 9.76 21.23 12.86
N ASP A 5 9.71 20.60 14.03
CA ASP A 5 10.84 20.38 14.91
C ASP A 5 11.76 19.30 14.28
N PRO A 6 13.10 19.41 14.45
CA PRO A 6 14.04 18.52 13.77
C PRO A 6 13.93 17.08 14.28
N TYR A 7 14.02 16.12 13.37
CA TYR A 7 14.08 14.70 13.70
C TYR A 7 14.82 13.94 12.59
N ARG A 8 15.52 12.87 12.96
CA ARG A 8 16.44 12.15 12.06
C ARG A 8 16.15 10.64 12.08
N PRO A 9 16.46 9.94 10.97
CA PRO A 9 16.32 8.49 10.96
C PRO A 9 17.36 7.83 11.87
N SER A 10 16.92 6.76 12.53
CA SER A 10 17.75 5.80 13.26
C SER A 10 17.48 4.42 12.69
N TYR A 11 18.52 3.67 12.33
CA TYR A 11 18.43 2.31 11.75
C TYR A 11 17.41 2.18 10.59
N GLY A 12 17.29 3.21 9.76
CA GLY A 12 16.39 3.22 8.60
C GLY A 12 14.94 3.64 8.88
N ARG A 13 14.60 4.08 10.09
CA ARG A 13 13.28 4.67 10.41
C ARG A 13 13.43 6.05 11.06
N ALA A 14 12.67 7.04 10.62
CA ALA A 14 12.47 8.29 11.36
C ALA A 14 11.03 8.32 11.89
N GLU A 15 10.79 8.95 13.03
CA GLU A 15 9.42 9.15 13.52
C GLU A 15 9.25 10.53 14.15
N THR A 16 8.00 10.98 14.20
CA THR A 16 7.63 12.17 14.96
C THR A 16 6.15 12.16 15.33
N ILE A 17 5.77 12.87 16.40
CA ILE A 17 4.37 13.03 16.79
C ILE A 17 3.55 13.67 15.66
N VAL A 18 2.30 13.26 15.49
CA VAL A 18 1.43 13.70 14.36
C VAL A 18 1.35 15.22 14.22
N ASN A 19 1.34 15.97 15.33
CA ASN A 19 1.31 17.43 15.32
C ASN A 19 2.56 18.03 14.65
N ASN A 20 3.72 17.38 14.79
CA ASN A 20 4.94 17.80 14.11
C ASN A 20 4.95 17.34 12.65
N TYR A 21 4.47 16.13 12.37
CA TYR A 21 4.32 15.64 11.00
C TYR A 21 3.39 16.53 10.16
N ILE A 22 2.27 17.02 10.70
CA ILE A 22 1.37 17.97 10.01
C ILE A 22 2.15 19.21 9.56
N ARG A 23 3.06 19.74 10.40
CA ARG A 23 3.89 20.89 10.03
C ARG A 23 4.80 20.56 8.85
N LYS A 24 5.48 19.41 8.88
CA LYS A 24 6.29 18.93 7.74
C LYS A 24 5.41 18.78 6.49
N TRP A 25 4.28 18.09 6.60
CA TRP A 25 3.37 17.85 5.49
C TRP A 25 2.91 19.15 4.84
N GLN A 26 2.55 20.15 5.64
CA GLN A 26 2.18 21.48 5.15
C GLN A 26 3.31 22.26 4.46
N GLN A 27 4.56 21.91 4.71
CA GLN A 27 5.70 22.56 4.06
C GLN A 27 6.11 21.88 2.76
N VAL A 28 5.99 20.55 2.67
CA VAL A 28 6.51 19.81 1.52
C VAL A 28 5.44 19.12 0.70
N TYR A 29 4.36 18.61 1.29
CA TYR A 29 3.40 17.74 0.60
C TYR A 29 2.07 18.42 0.26
N SER A 30 1.74 19.54 0.91
CA SER A 30 0.43 20.21 0.77
C SER A 30 0.23 21.03 -0.49
N HIS A 31 1.21 21.07 -1.40
CA HIS A 31 1.11 21.95 -2.55
C HIS A 31 -0.04 21.52 -3.47
N ARG A 32 -0.85 22.51 -3.87
CA ARG A 32 -1.79 22.46 -5.00
C ARG A 32 -1.34 23.51 -6.00
N ASP A 33 -1.00 23.09 -7.22
CA ASP A 33 -0.46 23.98 -8.26
C ASP A 33 0.74 24.81 -7.77
N GLY A 34 1.64 24.16 -7.05
CA GLY A 34 2.85 24.78 -6.49
C GLY A 34 2.63 25.71 -5.30
N ARG A 35 1.40 25.87 -4.80
CA ARG A 35 1.09 26.71 -3.63
C ARG A 35 0.85 25.86 -2.39
N LYS A 36 1.62 26.09 -1.32
CA LYS A 36 1.42 25.43 -0.02
C LYS A 36 0.04 25.74 0.54
N GLN A 37 -0.59 24.74 1.15
CA GLN A 37 -1.85 24.89 1.85
C GLN A 37 -1.74 24.35 3.27
N GLN A 38 -2.65 24.81 4.14
CA GLN A 38 -2.84 24.17 5.43
C GLN A 38 -3.56 22.83 5.24
N MET A 39 -3.27 21.86 6.11
CA MET A 39 -4.07 20.65 6.17
C MET A 39 -5.46 21.03 6.69
N THR A 40 -6.51 20.68 5.96
CA THR A 40 -7.88 21.01 6.34
C THR A 40 -8.28 20.31 7.64
N GLU A 41 -9.39 20.71 8.25
CA GLU A 41 -9.93 20.00 9.42
C GLU A 41 -10.27 18.54 9.08
N GLU A 42 -10.97 18.32 7.97
CA GLU A 42 -11.28 16.98 7.45
C GLU A 42 -10.03 16.13 7.21
N GLN A 43 -8.98 16.69 6.59
CA GLN A 43 -7.72 15.97 6.41
C GLN A 43 -7.03 15.64 7.73
N ARG A 44 -7.09 16.53 8.72
CA ARG A 44 -6.54 16.27 10.06
C ARG A 44 -7.32 15.16 10.77
N GLU A 45 -8.64 15.13 10.61
CA GLU A 45 -9.49 14.06 11.10
C GLU A 45 -9.10 12.73 10.46
N TRP A 46 -9.02 12.66 9.12
CA TRP A 46 -8.58 11.45 8.42
C TRP A 46 -7.20 10.97 8.85
N LEU A 47 -6.25 11.90 9.01
CA LEU A 47 -4.90 11.58 9.47
C LEU A 47 -4.91 10.95 10.86
N SER A 48 -5.83 11.36 11.74
CA SER A 48 -5.90 10.89 13.12
C SER A 48 -6.26 9.41 13.28
N TYR A 49 -6.69 8.73 12.21
CA TYR A 49 -7.02 7.29 12.22
C TYR A 49 -5.80 6.35 12.23
N GLY A 50 -4.57 6.88 12.32
CA GLY A 50 -3.36 6.06 12.47
C GLY A 50 -2.79 5.60 11.14
N CYS A 51 -2.45 4.31 11.03
CA CYS A 51 -1.79 3.72 9.86
C CYS A 51 -2.44 4.11 8.53
N VAL A 52 -3.77 4.05 8.47
CA VAL A 52 -4.55 4.38 7.26
C VAL A 52 -4.56 5.88 6.92
N GLY A 53 -4.40 6.75 7.93
CA GLY A 53 -4.65 8.17 7.82
C GLY A 53 -3.71 8.89 6.85
N VAL A 54 -2.44 8.50 6.81
CA VAL A 54 -1.46 9.06 5.86
C VAL A 54 -1.86 8.76 4.41
N THR A 55 -2.22 7.51 4.12
CA THR A 55 -2.67 7.09 2.78
C THR A 55 -3.98 7.76 2.40
N TRP A 56 -4.91 7.88 3.35
CA TRP A 56 -6.20 8.55 3.12
C TRP A 56 -6.00 10.02 2.73
N VAL A 57 -5.23 10.78 3.52
CA VAL A 57 -4.97 12.20 3.22
C VAL A 57 -4.22 12.37 1.90
N ASN A 58 -3.20 11.54 1.64
CA ASN A 58 -2.35 11.72 0.48
C ASN A 58 -3.02 11.33 -0.84
N SER A 59 -3.93 10.35 -0.82
CA SER A 59 -4.72 9.94 -1.98
C SER A 59 -6.05 10.71 -2.11
N GLY A 60 -6.56 11.29 -1.02
CA GLY A 60 -7.87 11.94 -0.97
C GLY A 60 -9.04 10.97 -0.89
N GLN A 61 -8.80 9.68 -0.62
CA GLN A 61 -9.84 8.65 -0.51
C GLN A 61 -9.44 7.59 0.52
N TYR A 62 -10.41 7.06 1.27
CA TYR A 62 -10.16 5.88 2.09
C TYR A 62 -9.74 4.70 1.18
N PRO A 63 -8.66 3.97 1.49
CA PRO A 63 -8.08 2.99 0.58
C PRO A 63 -9.05 1.83 0.30
N THR A 64 -9.34 1.61 -0.99
CA THR A 64 -10.23 0.53 -1.45
C THR A 64 -9.49 -0.78 -1.72
N ASN A 65 -8.17 -0.71 -1.99
CA ASN A 65 -7.29 -1.84 -2.29
C ASN A 65 -7.68 -2.66 -3.53
N ARG A 66 -8.50 -2.11 -4.42
CA ARG A 66 -9.06 -2.85 -5.55
C ARG A 66 -8.03 -3.33 -6.57
N LEU A 67 -7.06 -2.49 -6.90
CA LEU A 67 -5.99 -2.82 -7.85
C LEU A 67 -4.70 -3.09 -7.07
N ALA A 68 -4.49 -4.35 -6.70
CA ALA A 68 -3.41 -4.76 -5.82
C ALA A 68 -2.53 -5.84 -6.48
N PHE A 69 -1.24 -5.75 -6.24
CA PHE A 69 -0.23 -6.68 -6.75
C PHE A 69 0.55 -7.33 -5.62
N VAL A 70 0.86 -8.61 -5.83
CA VAL A 70 1.64 -9.45 -4.92
C VAL A 70 2.48 -10.41 -5.76
N PHE A 71 3.64 -10.81 -5.26
CA PHE A 71 4.40 -11.92 -5.84
C PHE A 71 4.43 -13.11 -4.88
N PHE A 72 4.22 -14.31 -5.41
CA PHE A 72 4.27 -15.57 -4.67
C PHE A 72 5.04 -16.62 -5.47
N ASP A 73 6.04 -17.21 -4.84
CA ASP A 73 6.85 -18.29 -5.42
C ASP A 73 6.15 -19.64 -5.21
N GLU A 74 5.36 -20.04 -6.20
CA GLU A 74 4.60 -21.29 -6.21
C GLU A 74 5.50 -22.54 -6.13
N ASP A 75 6.69 -22.48 -6.72
CA ASP A 75 7.60 -23.63 -6.76
C ASP A 75 8.31 -23.78 -5.42
N LYS A 76 8.77 -22.68 -4.82
CA LYS A 76 9.27 -22.65 -3.44
C LYS A 76 8.22 -23.20 -2.48
N TYR A 77 6.98 -22.71 -2.58
CA TYR A 77 5.89 -23.16 -1.73
C TYR A 77 5.66 -24.67 -1.82
N LYS A 78 5.48 -25.20 -3.03
CA LYS A 78 5.24 -26.64 -3.25
C LYS A 78 6.43 -27.49 -2.83
N ASN A 79 7.65 -27.04 -3.11
CA ASN A 79 8.86 -27.74 -2.74
C ASN A 79 9.00 -27.85 -1.22
N GLU A 80 8.82 -26.74 -0.50
CA GLU A 80 8.87 -26.73 0.97
C GLU A 80 7.75 -27.57 1.59
N LEU A 81 6.53 -27.55 1.03
CA LEU A 81 5.46 -28.39 1.55
C LEU A 81 5.69 -29.89 1.36
N LYS A 82 6.37 -30.28 0.28
CA LYS A 82 6.64 -31.69 -0.07
C LYS A 82 7.90 -32.23 0.60
N ASN A 83 8.96 -31.43 0.60
CA ASN A 83 10.31 -31.86 0.99
C ASN A 83 10.76 -31.25 2.32
N GLY A 84 10.14 -30.16 2.76
CA GLY A 84 10.35 -29.59 4.09
C GLY A 84 9.61 -30.36 5.17
N ARG A 85 9.84 -29.98 6.43
CA ARG A 85 9.18 -30.56 7.59
C ARG A 85 8.83 -29.48 8.62
N PRO A 86 7.74 -29.65 9.39
CA PRO A 86 7.45 -28.78 10.53
C PRO A 86 8.66 -28.68 11.47
N ARG A 87 8.86 -27.49 12.03
CA ARG A 87 9.84 -27.28 13.10
C ARG A 87 9.39 -28.01 14.37
N SER A 88 10.31 -28.22 15.31
CA SER A 88 9.95 -28.83 16.60
C SER A 88 8.87 -28.02 17.30
N GLY A 89 7.73 -28.64 17.61
CA GLY A 89 6.57 -28.00 18.24
C GLY A 89 5.60 -27.28 17.29
N GLU A 90 5.89 -27.25 15.99
CA GLU A 90 5.04 -26.59 14.99
C GLU A 90 3.91 -27.52 14.53
N THR A 91 2.67 -27.03 14.55
CA THR A 91 1.54 -27.80 13.99
C THR A 91 1.60 -27.85 12.47
N ARG A 92 0.84 -28.75 11.83
CA ARG A 92 0.77 -28.78 10.37
C ARG A 92 0.22 -27.47 9.78
N ALA A 93 -0.80 -26.88 10.42
CA ALA A 93 -1.38 -25.62 9.96
C ALA A 93 -0.41 -24.44 10.14
N GLU A 94 0.36 -24.42 11.23
CA GLU A 94 1.41 -23.43 11.45
C GLU A 94 2.54 -23.56 10.41
N PHE A 95 2.97 -24.78 10.12
CA PHE A 95 3.95 -25.05 9.06
C PHE A 95 3.47 -24.56 7.69
N GLU A 96 2.28 -24.96 7.26
CA GLU A 96 1.74 -24.56 5.96
C GLU A 96 1.50 -23.06 5.86
N GLY A 97 1.02 -22.46 6.97
CA GLY A 97 0.87 -21.03 7.10
C GLY A 97 2.21 -20.33 6.92
N ARG A 98 3.22 -20.67 7.72
CA ARG A 98 4.55 -20.07 7.65
C ARG A 98 5.19 -20.25 6.28
N VAL A 99 5.18 -21.46 5.72
CA VAL A 99 5.76 -21.72 4.39
C VAL A 99 5.10 -20.85 3.31
N ALA A 100 3.77 -20.67 3.36
CA ALA A 100 3.13 -19.74 2.46
C ALA A 100 3.53 -18.28 2.74
N LYS A 101 3.63 -17.82 4.00
CA LYS A 101 4.15 -16.46 4.31
C LYS A 101 5.55 -16.26 3.71
N ASP A 102 6.45 -17.22 3.93
CA ASP A 102 7.84 -17.17 3.48
C ASP A 102 7.97 -17.27 1.94
N SER A 103 6.92 -17.69 1.24
CA SER A 103 6.90 -17.78 -0.23
C SER A 103 6.43 -16.50 -0.91
N PHE A 104 5.99 -15.49 -0.15
CA PHE A 104 5.81 -14.13 -0.67
C PHE A 104 7.14 -13.42 -0.79
N ASP A 105 7.28 -12.62 -1.84
CA ASP A 105 8.42 -11.73 -2.06
C ASP A 105 7.90 -10.30 -2.23
N GLU A 106 7.99 -9.53 -1.16
CA GLU A 106 7.48 -8.15 -1.12
C GLU A 106 8.25 -7.23 -2.07
N ALA A 107 9.55 -7.46 -2.29
CA ALA A 107 10.34 -6.67 -3.22
C ALA A 107 9.87 -6.87 -4.66
N LYS A 108 9.62 -8.13 -5.06
CA LYS A 108 9.04 -8.43 -6.38
C LYS A 108 7.61 -7.94 -6.53
N GLY A 109 6.79 -8.04 -5.48
CA GLY A 109 5.43 -7.48 -5.47
C GLY A 109 5.42 -5.97 -5.66
N PHE A 110 6.31 -5.26 -4.95
CA PHE A 110 6.49 -3.83 -5.10
C PHE A 110 6.99 -3.46 -6.50
N GLN A 111 8.01 -4.16 -7.00
CA GLN A 111 8.53 -3.93 -8.35
C GLN A 111 7.45 -4.11 -9.41
N ARG A 112 6.62 -5.16 -9.30
CA ARG A 112 5.49 -5.36 -10.21
C ARG A 112 4.52 -4.17 -10.21
N ALA A 113 4.16 -3.66 -9.03
CA ALA A 113 3.31 -2.47 -8.94
C ALA A 113 3.97 -1.22 -9.54
N ARG A 114 5.30 -1.04 -9.39
CA ARG A 114 6.05 0.06 -10.02
C ARG A 114 6.05 -0.03 -11.53
N ASP A 115 6.30 -1.22 -12.08
CA ASP A 115 6.34 -1.44 -13.53
C ASP A 115 4.96 -1.14 -14.14
N VAL A 116 3.89 -1.64 -13.52
CA VAL A 116 2.52 -1.38 -13.95
C VAL A 116 2.16 0.10 -13.84
N ALA A 117 2.50 0.76 -12.72
CA ALA A 117 2.25 2.19 -12.56
C ALA A 117 3.01 3.05 -13.59
N SER A 118 4.22 2.62 -13.99
CA SER A 118 4.98 3.27 -15.06
C SER A 118 4.27 3.15 -16.40
N VAL A 119 3.79 1.96 -16.76
CA VAL A 119 2.99 1.75 -17.99
C VAL A 119 1.71 2.57 -17.97
N MET A 120 1.00 2.62 -16.83
CA MET A 120 -0.20 3.45 -16.66
C MET A 120 0.11 4.94 -16.84
N ASN A 121 1.19 5.44 -16.23
CA ASN A 121 1.62 6.84 -16.35
C ASN A 121 1.99 7.21 -17.80
N LYS A 122 2.69 6.32 -18.52
CA LYS A 122 3.00 6.50 -19.94
C LYS A 122 1.72 6.55 -20.79
N ALA A 123 0.76 5.68 -20.52
CA ALA A 123 -0.49 5.61 -21.27
C ALA A 123 -1.37 6.87 -21.13
N LEU A 124 -1.33 7.51 -19.96
CA LEU A 124 -2.11 8.73 -19.68
C LEU A 124 -1.40 10.03 -20.10
N GLU A 125 -0.11 10.01 -20.43
CA GLU A 125 0.71 11.23 -20.58
C GLU A 125 0.13 12.24 -21.57
N ASN A 126 -0.34 11.77 -22.73
CA ASN A 126 -0.93 12.57 -23.80
C ASN A 126 -2.39 12.16 -24.11
N ALA A 127 -3.07 11.51 -23.17
CA ALA A 127 -4.46 11.09 -23.32
C ALA A 127 -5.39 12.11 -22.65
N HIS A 128 -6.29 12.71 -23.42
CA HIS A 128 -7.23 13.74 -22.94
C HIS A 128 -8.66 13.22 -22.72
N ASP A 129 -8.88 11.93 -22.93
CA ASP A 129 -10.10 11.21 -22.58
C ASP A 129 -9.76 9.76 -22.22
N GLU A 130 -10.68 9.08 -21.52
CA GLU A 130 -10.47 7.70 -21.06
C GLU A 130 -10.28 6.71 -22.22
N GLY A 131 -10.92 6.93 -23.37
CA GLY A 131 -10.79 6.07 -24.54
C GLY A 131 -9.34 6.04 -25.04
N ALA A 132 -8.75 7.22 -25.27
CA ALA A 132 -7.36 7.36 -25.66
C ALA A 132 -6.40 6.73 -24.64
N TYR A 133 -6.66 6.90 -23.34
CA TYR A 133 -5.87 6.27 -22.28
C TYR A 133 -5.92 4.74 -22.35
N LEU A 134 -7.11 4.16 -22.49
CA LEU A 134 -7.29 2.71 -22.53
C LEU A 134 -6.65 2.09 -23.79
N ASP A 135 -6.72 2.79 -24.93
CA ASP A 135 -6.08 2.35 -26.17
C ASP A 135 -4.56 2.37 -26.05
N ASN A 136 -3.99 3.46 -25.51
CA ASN A 136 -2.56 3.56 -25.22
C ASN A 136 -2.10 2.46 -24.25
N LEU A 137 -2.84 2.24 -23.16
CA LEU A 137 -2.53 1.22 -22.17
C LEU A 137 -2.55 -0.19 -22.78
N LYS A 138 -3.57 -0.52 -23.55
CA LYS A 138 -3.67 -1.81 -24.26
C LYS A 138 -2.53 -2.00 -25.27
N LYS A 139 -2.12 -0.95 -25.96
CA LYS A 139 -1.00 -1.00 -26.91
C LYS A 139 0.32 -1.29 -26.20
N GLU A 140 0.63 -0.59 -25.12
CA GLU A 140 1.86 -0.79 -24.34
C GLU A 140 1.91 -2.20 -23.73
N LEU A 141 0.81 -2.69 -23.14
CA LEU A 141 0.74 -4.05 -22.59
C LEU A 141 0.90 -5.13 -23.66
N ALA A 142 0.30 -4.93 -24.84
CA ALA A 142 0.45 -5.86 -25.96
C ALA A 142 1.91 -5.90 -26.46
N ASN A 143 2.55 -4.74 -26.59
CA ASN A 143 3.96 -4.66 -27.00
C ASN A 143 4.90 -5.35 -26.00
N GLY A 144 4.55 -5.29 -24.71
CA GLY A 144 5.30 -5.97 -23.64
C GLY A 144 4.94 -7.44 -23.43
N ASN A 145 3.99 -8.00 -24.20
CA ASN A 145 3.40 -9.33 -23.96
C ASN A 145 2.91 -9.52 -22.51
N ASP A 146 2.37 -8.48 -21.88
CA ASP A 146 1.92 -8.52 -20.49
C ASP A 146 0.53 -9.14 -20.39
N ALA A 147 0.35 -10.10 -19.47
CA ALA A 147 -0.92 -10.79 -19.25
C ALA A 147 -2.07 -9.84 -18.85
N LEU A 148 -1.75 -8.69 -18.25
CA LEU A 148 -2.75 -7.64 -17.92
C LEU A 148 -3.50 -7.12 -19.15
N ARG A 149 -2.96 -7.31 -20.36
CA ARG A 149 -3.65 -6.98 -21.62
C ARG A 149 -5.00 -7.67 -21.76
N ASN A 150 -5.15 -8.85 -21.16
CA ASN A 150 -6.32 -9.71 -21.31
C ASN A 150 -7.34 -9.56 -20.18
N GLU A 151 -7.09 -8.63 -19.25
CA GLU A 151 -8.04 -8.31 -18.19
C GLU A 151 -9.39 -7.84 -18.75
N ASP A 152 -10.46 -8.18 -18.05
CA ASP A 152 -11.81 -7.75 -18.42
C ASP A 152 -11.91 -6.21 -18.41
N ALA A 153 -12.70 -5.65 -19.34
CA ALA A 153 -12.84 -4.21 -19.48
C ALA A 153 -13.44 -3.52 -18.24
N ARG A 154 -14.10 -4.26 -17.34
CA ARG A 154 -14.63 -3.77 -16.05
C ARG A 154 -13.79 -4.24 -14.86
N SER A 155 -12.66 -4.91 -15.08
CA SER A 155 -11.80 -5.38 -14.00
C SER A 155 -11.24 -4.22 -13.16
N PRO A 156 -10.78 -4.49 -11.93
CA PRO A 156 -10.12 -3.48 -11.11
C PRO A 156 -8.96 -2.77 -11.80
N PHE A 157 -8.26 -3.45 -12.73
CA PHE A 157 -7.15 -2.89 -13.50
C PHE A 157 -7.61 -1.81 -14.49
N TYR A 158 -8.49 -2.16 -15.44
CA TYR A 158 -8.97 -1.22 -16.46
C TYR A 158 -10.00 -0.20 -15.96
N SER A 159 -10.54 -0.37 -14.76
CA SER A 159 -11.47 0.58 -14.14
C SER A 159 -10.83 1.50 -13.10
N ALA A 160 -9.55 1.31 -12.75
CA ALA A 160 -8.89 2.04 -11.67
C ALA A 160 -8.94 3.58 -11.84
N LEU A 161 -8.67 4.09 -13.05
CA LEU A 161 -8.69 5.53 -13.32
C LEU A 161 -10.09 6.13 -13.18
N ARG A 162 -11.09 5.63 -13.90
CA ARG A 162 -12.49 6.14 -13.81
C ARG A 162 -13.13 5.96 -12.44
N ASN A 163 -12.68 4.97 -11.67
CA ASN A 163 -13.16 4.74 -10.31
C ASN A 163 -12.47 5.65 -9.27
N THR A 164 -11.39 6.34 -9.64
CA THR A 164 -10.75 7.33 -8.78
C THR A 164 -11.63 8.59 -8.69
N PRO A 165 -12.12 9.01 -7.52
CA PRO A 165 -13.05 10.15 -7.42
C PRO A 165 -12.48 11.45 -7.98
N SER A 166 -11.21 11.74 -7.68
CA SER A 166 -10.53 12.96 -8.12
C SER A 166 -10.31 13.02 -9.64
N PHE A 167 -10.42 11.92 -10.38
CA PHE A 167 -10.41 11.94 -11.84
C PHE A 167 -11.64 12.66 -12.42
N LYS A 168 -12.81 12.51 -11.78
CA LYS A 168 -14.08 13.11 -12.24
C LYS A 168 -14.30 14.52 -11.70
N ASP A 169 -13.57 14.90 -10.64
CA ASP A 169 -13.64 16.23 -10.05
C ASP A 169 -13.11 17.30 -11.02
N ARG A 170 -13.86 18.40 -11.16
CA ARG A 170 -13.50 19.58 -11.96
C ARG A 170 -12.17 20.21 -11.52
N ASN A 171 -11.86 20.14 -10.22
CA ASN A 171 -10.63 20.66 -9.63
C ASN A 171 -9.48 19.64 -9.58
N GLY A 172 -9.74 18.41 -10.06
CA GLY A 172 -8.76 17.33 -10.14
C GLY A 172 -8.45 16.98 -11.59
N GLY A 173 -8.84 15.78 -12.02
CA GLY A 173 -8.63 15.29 -13.37
C GLY A 173 -9.61 15.85 -14.40
N ASN A 174 -10.81 16.25 -14.00
CA ASN A 174 -11.87 16.72 -14.90
C ASN A 174 -12.08 15.82 -16.13
N HIS A 175 -12.09 14.49 -15.93
CA HIS A 175 -12.18 13.45 -16.96
C HIS A 175 -11.02 13.41 -17.97
N ASP A 176 -9.92 14.11 -17.71
CA ASP A 176 -8.72 14.17 -18.55
C ASP A 176 -7.58 13.35 -17.90
N PRO A 177 -7.24 12.15 -18.44
CA PRO A 177 -6.20 11.29 -17.88
C PRO A 177 -4.84 11.97 -17.76
N SER A 178 -4.50 12.89 -18.67
CA SER A 178 -3.20 13.58 -18.68
C SER A 178 -2.97 14.42 -17.42
N LYS A 179 -4.02 14.75 -16.67
CA LYS A 179 -3.97 15.47 -15.39
C LYS A 179 -3.80 14.56 -14.18
N MET A 180 -3.75 13.25 -14.36
CA MET A 180 -3.65 12.26 -13.29
C MET A 180 -2.25 11.66 -13.22
N LYS A 181 -1.90 11.10 -12.07
CA LYS A 181 -0.65 10.39 -11.82
C LYS A 181 -0.94 9.12 -11.02
N ALA A 182 -0.41 7.99 -11.49
CA ALA A 182 -0.46 6.75 -10.74
C ALA A 182 0.46 6.83 -9.52
N VAL A 183 -0.03 6.36 -8.38
CA VAL A 183 0.68 6.33 -7.09
C VAL A 183 0.49 4.98 -6.43
N ILE A 184 1.45 4.60 -5.60
CA ILE A 184 1.48 3.32 -4.90
C ILE A 184 1.42 3.52 -3.39
N TYR A 185 0.65 2.69 -2.74
CA TYR A 185 0.72 2.45 -1.29
C TYR A 185 0.71 0.94 -1.05
N SER A 186 1.03 0.51 0.17
CA SER A 186 1.00 -0.90 0.55
C SER A 186 0.09 -1.12 1.75
N LYS A 187 -0.50 -2.31 1.82
CA LYS A 187 -1.25 -2.79 2.98
C LYS A 187 -0.62 -4.09 3.50
N HIS A 188 -0.22 -4.10 4.76
CA HIS A 188 0.02 -5.34 5.49
C HIS A 188 -1.25 -5.80 6.19
N PHE A 189 -1.58 -7.08 6.09
CA PHE A 189 -2.81 -7.64 6.63
C PHE A 189 -2.69 -9.14 6.89
N TRP A 190 -3.72 -9.68 7.55
CA TRP A 190 -3.84 -11.10 7.84
C TRP A 190 -4.67 -11.82 6.77
N ARG A 191 -4.21 -12.96 6.24
CA ARG A 191 -4.95 -13.71 5.21
C ARG A 191 -6.11 -14.56 5.74
N GLY A 192 -6.02 -15.06 6.97
CA GLY A 192 -6.96 -16.02 7.52
C GLY A 192 -8.18 -15.33 8.10
N GLN A 193 -9.01 -14.67 7.30
CA GLN A 193 -10.08 -13.77 7.78
C GLN A 193 -11.48 -14.39 7.85
N ASP A 194 -11.69 -15.59 7.32
CA ASP A 194 -12.98 -16.25 7.35
C ASP A 194 -13.35 -16.70 8.78
N ARG A 195 -14.32 -16.02 9.40
CA ARG A 195 -14.82 -16.34 10.74
C ARG A 195 -15.60 -17.65 10.81
N SER A 196 -16.09 -18.14 9.67
CA SER A 196 -16.74 -19.45 9.57
C SER A 196 -15.76 -20.59 9.26
N GLY A 197 -14.51 -20.24 8.93
CA GLY A 197 -13.43 -21.19 8.69
C GLY A 197 -12.84 -21.78 9.99
N SER A 198 -11.83 -22.63 9.84
CA SER A 198 -11.18 -23.28 10.99
C SER A 198 -10.43 -22.28 11.87
N SER A 199 -10.43 -22.55 13.19
CA SER A 199 -9.64 -21.78 14.16
C SER A 199 -8.14 -21.77 13.82
N GLU A 200 -7.64 -22.86 13.24
CA GLU A 200 -6.26 -22.99 12.80
C GLU A 200 -5.91 -21.97 11.72
N LYS A 201 -6.74 -21.81 10.68
CA LYS A 201 -6.54 -20.78 9.64
C LYS A 201 -6.65 -19.37 10.20
N ARG A 202 -7.52 -19.15 11.19
CA ARG A 202 -7.65 -17.86 11.89
C ARG A 202 -6.39 -17.49 12.67
N LYS A 203 -5.67 -18.47 13.24
CA LYS A 203 -4.47 -18.29 14.09
C LYS A 203 -3.14 -18.35 13.32
N TYR A 204 -3.04 -19.24 12.34
CA TYR A 204 -1.80 -19.59 11.63
C TYR A 204 -1.81 -19.20 10.14
N GLY A 205 -3.00 -18.86 9.63
CA GLY A 205 -3.19 -18.27 8.32
C GLY A 205 -3.67 -19.29 7.30
N ASP A 206 -4.50 -18.85 6.36
CA ASP A 206 -4.97 -19.67 5.24
C ASP A 206 -3.97 -19.65 4.07
N PRO A 207 -3.27 -20.77 3.77
CA PRO A 207 -2.22 -20.79 2.74
C PRO A 207 -2.69 -20.43 1.33
N GLU A 208 -3.98 -20.60 1.04
CA GLU A 208 -4.57 -20.34 -0.29
C GLU A 208 -5.17 -18.94 -0.41
N ALA A 209 -5.40 -18.25 0.71
CA ALA A 209 -6.01 -16.92 0.68
C ALA A 209 -5.02 -15.86 0.18
N PHE A 210 -5.55 -14.97 -0.67
CA PHE A 210 -4.86 -13.81 -1.23
C PHE A 210 -3.56 -14.16 -1.97
N ARG A 211 -3.55 -15.29 -2.70
CA ARG A 211 -2.51 -15.56 -3.69
C ARG A 211 -2.73 -14.70 -4.94
N PRO A 212 -1.65 -14.27 -5.60
CA PRO A 212 -1.76 -13.55 -6.86
C PRO A 212 -2.15 -14.51 -8.00
N ASP A 213 -2.83 -13.96 -9.00
CA ASP A 213 -2.88 -14.59 -10.32
C ASP A 213 -1.46 -14.70 -10.89
N ARG A 214 -1.13 -15.88 -11.44
CA ARG A 214 0.25 -16.21 -11.84
C ARG A 214 0.77 -15.39 -13.03
N GLY A 215 -0.12 -14.96 -13.92
CA GLY A 215 0.28 -14.20 -15.11
C GLY A 215 0.39 -12.71 -14.83
N THR A 216 -0.56 -12.18 -14.07
CA THR A 216 -0.70 -10.73 -13.87
C THR A 216 -0.06 -10.22 -12.58
N GLY A 217 0.04 -11.07 -11.56
CA GLY A 217 0.40 -10.68 -10.20
C GLY A 217 -0.75 -10.03 -9.41
N LEU A 218 -1.97 -9.96 -9.98
CA LEU A 218 -3.13 -9.36 -9.33
C LEU A 218 -3.61 -10.21 -8.15
N VAL A 219 -3.92 -9.57 -7.03
CA VAL A 219 -4.57 -10.23 -5.88
C VAL A 219 -6.00 -9.71 -5.70
N ASP A 220 -6.95 -10.63 -5.51
CA ASP A 220 -8.33 -10.26 -5.20
C ASP A 220 -8.47 -9.87 -3.72
N MET A 221 -8.60 -8.57 -3.48
CA MET A 221 -8.79 -7.98 -2.14
C MET A 221 -10.25 -7.96 -1.68
N SER A 222 -11.22 -8.45 -2.46
CA SER A 222 -12.65 -8.42 -2.10
C SER A 222 -13.00 -9.20 -0.83
N ARG A 223 -12.17 -10.19 -0.47
CA ARG A 223 -12.35 -11.03 0.73
C ARG A 223 -11.64 -10.48 1.96
N ASP A 224 -10.88 -9.40 1.82
CA ASP A 224 -10.27 -8.71 2.95
C ASP A 224 -11.34 -7.90 3.68
N ARG A 225 -11.57 -8.25 4.95
CA ARG A 225 -12.60 -7.68 5.82
C ARG A 225 -11.98 -6.94 7.01
N ASN A 226 -10.67 -6.63 6.95
CA ASN A 226 -9.94 -5.97 8.03
C ASN A 226 -10.02 -6.74 9.37
N ILE A 227 -10.04 -8.08 9.31
CA ILE A 227 -10.13 -8.94 10.49
C ILE A 227 -8.71 -9.32 10.94
N PRO A 228 -8.34 -9.05 12.20
CA PRO A 228 -6.99 -9.35 12.70
C PRO A 228 -6.73 -10.86 12.76
N ARG A 229 -5.45 -11.21 12.91
CA ARG A 229 -5.02 -12.53 13.32
C ARG A 229 -5.66 -12.91 14.66
N SER A 230 -6.10 -14.16 14.79
CA SER A 230 -6.61 -14.65 16.08
C SER A 230 -5.45 -14.98 17.03
N PRO A 231 -5.58 -14.72 18.35
CA PRO A 231 -4.56 -15.05 19.35
C PRO A 231 -4.15 -16.52 19.32
N THR A 232 -2.86 -16.81 19.44
CA THR A 232 -2.36 -18.18 19.62
C THR A 232 -2.36 -18.55 21.09
N SER A 233 -2.04 -17.59 21.96
CA SER A 233 -2.07 -17.71 23.43
C SER A 233 -2.97 -16.64 24.08
N PRO A 234 -3.56 -16.90 25.26
CA PRO A 234 -4.27 -15.87 26.02
C PRO A 234 -3.38 -14.66 26.32
N GLY A 235 -3.92 -13.45 26.12
CA GLY A 235 -3.19 -12.20 26.35
C GLY A 235 -2.49 -11.64 25.11
N GLU A 236 -2.34 -12.43 24.03
CA GLU A 236 -1.90 -11.91 22.74
C GLU A 236 -3.01 -11.10 22.07
N SER A 237 -2.62 -9.96 21.49
CA SER A 237 -3.48 -9.14 20.65
C SER A 237 -2.72 -8.79 19.38
N PHE A 238 -3.43 -8.80 18.26
CA PHE A 238 -2.88 -8.47 16.96
C PHE A 238 -3.66 -7.32 16.34
N VAL A 239 -2.94 -6.38 15.76
CA VAL A 239 -3.52 -5.32 14.93
C VAL A 239 -4.05 -5.94 13.64
N ASN A 240 -5.08 -5.34 13.06
CA ASN A 240 -5.75 -5.90 11.89
C ASN A 240 -5.07 -5.57 10.56
N PHE A 241 -4.43 -4.41 10.44
CA PHE A 241 -3.68 -4.02 9.26
C PHE A 241 -2.67 -2.88 9.55
N ASP A 242 -1.74 -2.69 8.62
CA ASP A 242 -0.89 -1.50 8.52
C ASP A 242 -0.90 -0.97 7.08
N TYR A 243 -0.72 0.35 6.90
CA TYR A 243 -0.70 1.01 5.58
C TYR A 243 0.51 1.91 5.42
N GLY A 244 1.29 1.65 4.38
CA GLY A 244 2.50 2.41 4.03
C GLY A 244 2.30 3.23 2.77
N TRP A 245 2.38 4.55 2.86
CA TRP A 245 2.36 5.44 1.70
C TRP A 245 3.74 5.56 1.06
N PHE A 246 3.87 5.14 -0.20
CA PHE A 246 5.07 5.36 -1.02
C PHE A 246 4.92 6.58 -1.94
N GLY A 247 3.75 6.75 -2.56
CA GLY A 247 3.52 7.80 -3.54
C GLY A 247 4.07 7.41 -4.92
N ALA A 248 5.06 8.17 -5.42
CA ALA A 248 5.61 7.99 -6.77
C ALA A 248 7.11 8.36 -6.81
N GLN A 249 7.88 7.92 -5.83
CA GLN A 249 9.31 8.24 -5.77
C GLN A 249 10.07 7.67 -6.98
N THR A 250 11.03 8.44 -7.48
CA THR A 250 11.84 8.10 -8.66
C THR A 250 13.08 7.27 -8.32
N GLU A 251 13.42 7.14 -7.03
CA GLU A 251 14.54 6.31 -6.55
C GLU A 251 14.41 4.89 -7.10
N ALA A 252 15.42 4.44 -7.86
CA ALA A 252 15.41 3.14 -8.52
C ALA A 252 15.66 2.01 -7.52
N ASP A 253 16.50 2.26 -6.51
CA ASP A 253 16.81 1.28 -5.47
C ASP A 253 15.63 1.18 -4.48
N ALA A 254 14.88 0.08 -4.56
CA ALA A 254 13.72 -0.15 -3.70
C ALA A 254 14.06 0.02 -2.21
N ASP A 255 15.23 -0.46 -1.76
CA ASP A 255 15.66 -0.38 -0.36
C ASP A 255 15.84 1.07 0.13
N LYS A 256 16.09 2.01 -0.78
CA LYS A 256 16.27 3.43 -0.46
C LYS A 256 14.96 4.21 -0.44
N THR A 257 13.88 3.67 -1.00
CA THR A 257 12.56 4.31 -0.98
C THR A 257 12.02 4.44 0.44
N VAL A 258 11.16 5.43 0.66
CA VAL A 258 10.58 5.74 1.98
C VAL A 258 9.08 5.43 2.01
N TRP A 259 8.62 4.80 3.08
CA TRP A 259 7.25 4.39 3.31
C TRP A 259 6.74 5.08 4.57
N THR A 260 5.73 5.92 4.42
CA THR A 260 5.19 6.72 5.53
C THR A 260 3.92 6.09 6.09
N HIS A 261 3.88 5.84 7.39
CA HIS A 261 2.76 5.19 8.08
C HIS A 261 2.61 5.70 9.51
N GLY A 262 1.42 5.58 10.10
CA GLY A 262 1.16 5.93 11.49
C GLY A 262 1.09 4.69 12.37
N ASN A 263 1.58 4.75 13.61
CA ASN A 263 1.55 3.60 14.52
C ASN A 263 0.13 3.16 14.92
N HIS A 264 -0.73 4.09 15.33
CA HIS A 264 -2.11 3.86 15.74
C HIS A 264 -2.89 5.18 15.70
N TYR A 265 -4.20 5.13 15.95
CA TYR A 265 -5.03 6.33 15.98
C TYR A 265 -4.60 7.31 17.08
N HIS A 266 -4.86 8.60 16.90
CA HIS A 266 -4.40 9.65 17.82
C HIS A 266 -5.26 9.71 19.08
N ALA A 267 -4.71 9.25 20.22
CA ALA A 267 -5.37 9.25 21.51
C ALA A 267 -4.46 9.84 22.61
N PRO A 268 -4.08 11.14 22.51
CA PRO A 268 -3.04 11.74 23.35
C PRO A 268 -3.35 11.68 24.86
N ASN A 269 -4.64 11.61 25.21
CA ASN A 269 -5.12 11.54 26.60
C ASN A 269 -5.56 10.12 27.01
N GLY A 270 -5.37 9.12 26.14
CA GLY A 270 -5.77 7.73 26.34
C GLY A 270 -4.59 6.78 26.51
N SER A 271 -4.87 5.50 26.68
CA SER A 271 -3.86 4.46 26.94
C SER A 271 -2.85 4.24 25.80
N LEU A 272 -3.28 4.45 24.55
CA LEU A 272 -2.39 4.35 23.39
C LEU A 272 -1.49 5.58 23.22
N GLY A 273 -1.85 6.72 23.81
CA GLY A 273 -1.12 7.97 23.66
C GLY A 273 -1.25 8.60 22.26
N ALA A 274 -0.38 9.56 21.99
CA ALA A 274 -0.41 10.30 20.74
C ALA A 274 0.06 9.43 19.56
N MET A 275 -0.65 9.54 18.43
CA MET A 275 -0.17 9.00 17.16
C MET A 275 1.21 9.58 16.79
N HIS A 276 2.12 8.68 16.40
CA HIS A 276 3.41 8.98 15.80
C HIS A 276 3.39 8.52 14.34
N VAL A 277 3.95 9.34 13.46
CA VAL A 277 4.12 9.04 12.04
C VAL A 277 5.56 8.62 11.80
N TYR A 278 5.72 7.43 11.24
CA TYR A 278 6.97 6.81 10.85
C TYR A 278 7.23 7.05 9.37
N GLU A 279 8.51 7.24 9.04
CA GLU A 279 9.03 7.28 7.68
C GLU A 279 10.13 6.23 7.60
N SER A 280 9.79 5.07 7.05
CA SER A 280 10.62 3.86 7.08
C SER A 280 11.27 3.61 5.72
N LYS A 281 12.50 3.11 5.69
CA LYS A 281 13.04 2.53 4.44
C LYS A 281 12.24 1.29 4.04
N PHE A 282 12.28 0.90 2.77
CA PHE A 282 11.51 -0.23 2.28
C PHE A 282 11.78 -1.52 3.05
N ARG A 283 13.05 -1.88 3.30
CA ARG A 283 13.38 -3.07 4.12
C ARG A 283 12.73 -3.04 5.50
N ASN A 284 12.74 -1.87 6.13
CA ASN A 284 12.09 -1.68 7.42
C ASN A 284 10.56 -1.78 7.32
N TRP A 285 9.96 -1.42 6.19
CA TRP A 285 8.54 -1.63 5.93
C TRP A 285 8.25 -3.11 5.69
N SER A 286 8.90 -3.73 4.69
CA SER A 286 8.67 -5.10 4.24
C SER A 286 9.02 -6.19 5.25
N ASP A 287 9.84 -5.88 6.28
CA ASP A 287 10.05 -6.80 7.42
C ASP A 287 8.72 -7.14 8.12
N GLY A 288 7.76 -6.22 8.09
CA GLY A 288 6.42 -6.40 8.62
C GLY A 288 6.40 -6.72 10.11
N TYR A 289 5.34 -7.42 10.52
CA TYR A 289 5.07 -7.83 11.90
C TYR A 289 4.54 -9.28 11.93
N SER A 290 4.43 -9.88 13.11
CA SER A 290 3.81 -11.20 13.27
C SER A 290 2.29 -11.17 13.10
N ASP A 291 1.68 -9.99 13.24
CA ASP A 291 0.28 -9.67 12.97
C ASP A 291 -0.11 -9.96 11.53
N PHE A 292 0.84 -9.78 10.61
CA PHE A 292 0.60 -9.78 9.17
C PHE A 292 1.39 -10.88 8.47
N ASP A 293 0.75 -11.54 7.53
CA ASP A 293 1.38 -12.55 6.69
C ASP A 293 1.19 -12.28 5.19
N ARG A 294 0.69 -11.10 4.85
CA ARG A 294 0.51 -10.59 3.48
C ARG A 294 0.88 -9.11 3.40
N GLY A 295 1.52 -8.74 2.31
CA GLY A 295 1.73 -7.36 1.87
C GLY A 295 1.22 -7.18 0.44
N ALA A 296 0.23 -6.30 0.26
CA ALA A 296 -0.35 -5.98 -1.04
C ALA A 296 0.07 -4.58 -1.49
N TYR A 297 0.59 -4.47 -2.72
CA TYR A 297 1.05 -3.21 -3.32
C TYR A 297 -0.02 -2.67 -4.25
N VAL A 298 -0.67 -1.58 -3.85
CA VAL A 298 -1.88 -1.07 -4.48
C VAL A 298 -1.56 0.13 -5.35
N VAL A 299 -2.11 0.14 -6.57
CA VAL A 299 -2.03 1.30 -7.48
C VAL A 299 -3.36 2.05 -7.45
N THR A 300 -3.29 3.38 -7.27
CA THR A 300 -4.42 4.32 -7.43
C THR A 300 -3.94 5.58 -8.14
N PHE A 301 -4.80 6.58 -8.32
CA PHE A 301 -4.47 7.83 -9.00
C PHE A 301 -4.71 9.06 -8.14
N VAL A 302 -3.89 10.09 -8.35
CA VAL A 302 -4.09 11.44 -7.78
C VAL A 302 -3.88 12.49 -8.88
N PRO A 303 -4.47 13.70 -8.77
CA PRO A 303 -4.18 14.79 -9.69
C PRO A 303 -2.69 15.18 -9.67
N LYS A 304 -2.11 15.49 -10.84
CA LYS A 304 -0.73 15.97 -11.00
C LYS A 304 -0.49 17.32 -10.31
N SER A 305 -1.54 18.11 -10.09
CA SER A 305 -1.47 19.37 -9.34
C SER A 305 -1.13 19.18 -7.86
N TRP A 306 -1.22 17.95 -7.34
CA TRP A 306 -0.95 17.61 -5.94
C TRP A 306 0.52 17.22 -5.72
N ASN A 307 1.10 17.61 -4.57
CA ASN A 307 2.47 17.24 -4.21
C ASN A 307 2.59 16.19 -3.08
N THR A 308 1.55 15.38 -2.88
CA THR A 308 1.52 14.30 -1.86
C THR A 308 2.33 13.06 -2.26
N ALA A 309 2.70 12.96 -3.55
CA ALA A 309 3.57 11.94 -4.10
C ALA A 309 4.71 12.61 -4.91
N PRO A 310 5.68 13.27 -4.26
CA PRO A 310 6.80 13.90 -4.95
C PRO A 310 7.83 12.87 -5.42
N ASP A 311 8.68 13.27 -6.37
CA ASP A 311 9.73 12.41 -6.93
C ASP A 311 10.74 11.93 -5.89
N LYS A 312 10.93 12.70 -4.81
CA LYS A 312 11.82 12.35 -3.70
C LYS A 312 11.16 12.64 -2.37
N VAL A 313 11.16 11.63 -1.50
CA VAL A 313 10.76 11.74 -0.10
C VAL A 313 12.01 11.64 0.76
N LYS A 314 12.13 12.53 1.75
CA LYS A 314 13.23 12.52 2.73
C LYS A 314 12.68 12.15 4.10
N GLN A 315 13.31 11.19 4.77
CA GLN A 315 13.06 10.91 6.19
C GLN A 315 13.51 12.11 7.02
N GLY A 316 12.76 12.43 8.06
CA GLY A 316 13.14 13.52 8.97
C GLY A 316 12.73 14.90 8.50
N TRP A 317 13.04 15.89 9.31
CA TRP A 317 12.92 17.32 9.03
C TRP A 317 14.21 17.94 9.55
N PRO A 318 14.88 18.82 8.75
CA PRO A 318 16.33 19.01 8.73
C PRO A 318 17.09 18.66 10.01
#